data_AF-K9QID2-F1
#
_entry.id   AF-K9QID2-F1
#
_cell.length_a   1.000
_cell.length_b   1.000
_cell.length_c   1.000
_cell.angle_alpha   90.00
_cell.angle_beta   90.00
_cell.angle_gamma   90.00
#
_symmetry.space_group_name_H-M   'P 1'
#
loop_
_entity.id
_entity.type
_entity.pdbx_description
1 polymer ?
#
loop_
_entity_poly.entity_id
_entity_poly.type
_entity_poly.pdbx_seq_one_letter_code
_entity_poly.pdbx_strand_id
1 'polypeptide(L)' 'MMTQSKLEQYPNEDSTTPTCNSHREPIKHILMGSAKAVTNTIHHLQMNGYASVGDWSPLLPTANPDEVMSILIRQILMQ' A
#
# COMPACT_ATOMS: atom_id res chain seq x y z
N MET A 1 28.10 -41.90 -39.54
CA MET A 1 29.39 -41.82 -38.81
C MET A 1 30.06 -40.52 -39.28
N MET A 2 30.41 -39.52 -38.49
CA MET A 2 30.66 -39.42 -37.05
C MET A 2 30.01 -38.17 -36.47
N THR A 3 29.46 -38.33 -35.27
CA THR A 3 28.94 -37.31 -34.36
C THR A 3 30.07 -36.43 -33.82
N GLN A 4 29.88 -35.10 -33.78
CA GLN A 4 30.65 -34.24 -32.89
C GLN A 4 29.80 -33.86 -31.68
N SER A 5 30.23 -34.38 -30.54
CA SER A 5 29.86 -33.93 -29.21
C SER A 5 30.78 -32.79 -28.81
N LYS A 6 30.22 -31.66 -28.35
CA LYS A 6 30.87 -30.83 -27.33
C LYS A 6 29.78 -30.17 -26.49
N LEU A 7 29.64 -30.73 -25.30
CA LEU A 7 28.89 -30.22 -24.17
C LEU A 7 29.61 -29.00 -23.57
N GLU A 8 28.85 -28.16 -22.87
CA GLU A 8 29.25 -27.27 -21.77
C GLU A 8 29.42 -25.75 -22.02
N GLN A 9 28.35 -25.06 -21.55
CA GLN A 9 28.33 -23.86 -20.70
C GLN A 9 28.01 -22.51 -21.35
N TYR A 10 26.76 -22.07 -21.17
CA TYR A 10 26.43 -20.65 -20.97
C TYR A 10 25.49 -20.51 -19.77
N PRO A 11 25.66 -19.44 -18.97
CA PRO A 11 25.38 -19.43 -17.54
C PRO A 11 23.90 -19.20 -17.24
N ASN A 12 23.45 -19.77 -16.12
CA ASN A 12 22.25 -19.33 -15.42
C ASN A 12 22.49 -17.91 -14.89
N GLU A 13 22.17 -16.89 -15.68
CA GLU A 13 22.03 -15.54 -15.14
C GLU A 13 20.60 -15.41 -14.61
N ASP A 14 20.52 -15.76 -13.33
CA ASP A 14 19.46 -15.45 -12.39
C ASP A 14 18.85 -14.07 -12.71
N SER A 15 17.52 -14.03 -12.69
CA SER A 15 16.75 -12.81 -12.89
C SER A 15 16.89 -11.93 -11.66
N THR A 16 18.08 -11.38 -11.39
CA THR A 16 18.26 -10.36 -10.36
C THR A 16 17.87 -9.02 -10.96
N THR A 17 16.56 -8.84 -11.22
CA THR A 17 16.01 -7.50 -11.02
C THR A 17 16.44 -7.11 -9.61
N PRO A 18 17.10 -5.97 -9.38
CA PRO A 18 17.27 -5.50 -8.03
C PRO A 18 15.86 -5.26 -7.52
N THR A 19 15.33 -6.22 -6.76
CA THR A 19 14.32 -5.96 -5.75
C THR A 19 15.02 -4.96 -4.86
N CYS A 20 14.86 -3.67 -5.20
CA CYS A 20 15.07 -2.60 -4.27
C CYS A 20 14.14 -2.98 -3.13
N ASN A 21 14.72 -3.60 -2.10
CA ASN A 21 14.09 -3.91 -0.84
C ASN A 21 13.83 -2.56 -0.19
N SER A 22 12.93 -1.79 -0.80
CA SER A 22 12.44 -0.54 -0.29
C SER A 22 11.64 -0.99 0.92
N HIS A 23 12.23 -0.84 2.11
CA HIS A 23 11.64 -1.27 3.37
C HIS A 23 10.34 -0.50 3.53
N ARG A 24 9.24 -1.10 3.06
CA ARG A 24 7.91 -0.50 3.08
C ARG A 24 7.16 -1.12 4.23
N GLU A 25 6.66 -0.27 5.11
CA GLU A 25 5.87 -0.72 6.24
C GLU A 25 4.41 -0.28 6.08
N PRO A 26 3.45 -1.16 6.44
CA PRO A 26 2.05 -0.78 6.51
C PRO A 26 1.80 0.15 7.69
N ILE A 27 1.20 1.31 7.43
CA ILE A 27 0.65 2.19 8.47
C ILE A 27 -0.86 2.28 8.33
N LYS A 28 -1.55 2.36 9.47
CA LYS A 28 -2.99 2.64 9.54
C LYS A 28 -3.20 4.10 9.96
N HIS A 29 -3.92 4.85 9.13
CA HIS A 29 -4.47 6.14 9.49
C HIS A 29 -5.90 5.92 9.97
N ILE A 30 -6.21 6.42 11.17
CA ILE A 30 -7.54 6.32 11.76
C ILE A 30 -8.05 7.73 11.96
N LEU A 31 -9.12 8.07 11.26
CA LEU A 31 -9.88 9.29 11.52
C LEU A 31 -11.04 8.93 12.44
N MET A 32 -11.20 9.65 13.54
CA MET A 32 -12.33 9.52 14.47
C MET A 32 -12.94 10.88 14.75
N GLY A 33 -14.27 10.93 14.81
CA GLY A 33 -15.03 12.14 15.12
C GLY A 33 -16.44 12.03 14.59
N SER A 34 -17.15 13.16 14.48
CA SER A 34 -18.48 13.16 13.86
C SER A 34 -18.41 12.72 12.39
N ALA A 35 -19.50 12.12 11.89
CA ALA A 35 -19.57 11.67 10.49
C ALA A 35 -19.25 12.79 9.49
N LYS A 36 -19.70 14.01 9.77
CA LYS A 36 -19.40 15.20 8.96
C LYS A 36 -17.92 15.56 9.00
N ALA A 37 -17.29 15.56 10.17
CA ALA A 37 -15.87 15.88 10.32
C ALA A 37 -14.99 14.86 9.60
N VAL A 38 -15.26 13.56 9.78
CA VAL A 38 -14.51 12.49 9.10
C VAL A 38 -14.65 12.59 7.59
N THR A 39 -15.88 12.73 7.08
CA THR A 39 -16.14 12.83 5.62
C THR A 39 -15.45 14.05 5.00
N ASN A 40 -15.57 15.22 5.63
CA ASN A 40 -14.92 16.44 5.16
C ASN A 40 -13.39 16.31 5.15
N THR A 41 -12.82 15.65 6.16
CA THR A 41 -11.38 15.42 6.27
C THR A 41 -10.90 14.49 5.14
N ILE A 42 -11.63 13.41 4.84
CA ILE A 42 -11.32 12.51 3.72
C ILE A 42 -11.30 13.26 2.39
N HIS A 43 -12.31 14.09 2.12
CA HIS A 43 -12.34 14.91 0.91
C HIS A 43 -11.18 15.91 0.85
N HIS A 44 -10.82 16.55 1.97
CA HIS A 44 -9.67 17.44 2.04
C HIS A 44 -8.35 16.71 1.75
N LEU A 45 -8.16 15.53 2.33
CA LEU A 45 -6.99 14.68 2.08
C LEU A 45 -6.93 14.24 0.60
N GLN A 46 -8.07 13.96 -0.03
CA GLN A 46 -8.10 13.70 -1.48
C GLN A 46 -7.68 14.91 -2.30
N MET A 47 -8.23 16.10 -2.00
CA MET A 47 -7.86 17.33 -2.72
C MET A 47 -6.37 17.66 -2.59
N ASN A 48 -5.76 17.29 -1.47
CA ASN A 48 -4.33 17.46 -1.24
C ASN A 48 -3.46 16.32 -1.83
N GLY A 49 -4.07 15.37 -2.55
CA GLY A 49 -3.36 14.25 -3.18
C GLY A 49 -2.86 13.20 -2.20
N TYR A 50 -3.35 13.20 -0.96
CA TYR A 50 -2.91 12.24 0.06
C TYR A 50 -3.45 10.84 -0.22
N ALA A 51 -4.77 10.67 -0.35
CA ALA A 51 -5.43 9.41 -0.67
C ALA A 51 -6.81 9.66 -1.31
N SER A 52 -7.29 8.74 -2.14
CA SER A 52 -8.62 8.84 -2.75
C SER A 52 -9.70 8.50 -1.72
N VAL A 53 -10.91 9.05 -1.86
CA VAL A 53 -12.05 8.70 -0.98
C VAL A 53 -12.30 7.19 -0.92
N GLY A 54 -12.16 6.49 -2.04
CA GLY A 54 -12.35 5.03 -2.12
C GLY A 54 -11.27 4.19 -1.42
N ASP A 55 -10.15 4.78 -1.02
CA ASP A 55 -9.07 4.05 -0.32
C ASP A 55 -9.38 3.88 1.18
N TRP A 56 -10.34 4.66 1.70
CA TRP A 56 -10.78 4.61 3.09
C TRP A 56 -11.87 3.57 3.30
N SER A 57 -11.91 2.96 4.49
CA SER A 57 -13.04 2.13 4.87
C SER A 57 -14.35 2.94 4.91
N PRO A 58 -15.52 2.30 4.77
CA PRO A 58 -16.78 2.90 5.15
C PRO A 58 -16.71 3.46 6.59
N LEU A 59 -17.59 4.42 6.90
CA LEU A 59 -17.73 4.91 8.28
C LEU A 59 -18.20 3.77 9.17
N LEU A 60 -17.45 3.52 10.24
CA LEU A 60 -17.74 2.50 11.24
C LEU A 60 -18.15 3.18 12.54
N PRO A 61 -19.19 2.70 13.25
CA PRO A 61 -19.53 3.22 14.56
C PRO A 61 -18.41 2.94 15.56
N THR A 62 -18.22 3.82 16.54
CA THR A 62 -17.36 3.56 17.70
C THR A 62 -18.20 3.23 18.94
N ALA A 63 -17.58 3.15 20.11
CA ALA A 63 -18.30 3.02 21.38
C ALA A 63 -19.09 4.30 21.74
N ASN A 64 -18.78 5.43 21.12
CA ASN A 64 -19.44 6.71 21.37
C ASN A 64 -20.57 6.93 20.34
N PRO A 65 -21.82 7.22 20.77
CA PRO A 65 -22.99 7.28 19.87
C PRO A 65 -22.93 8.30 18.73
N ASP A 66 -22.12 9.36 18.87
CA ASP A 66 -21.99 10.45 17.88
C ASP A 66 -20.64 10.45 17.16
N GLU A 67 -19.87 9.37 17.32
CA GLU A 67 -18.54 9.22 16.75
C GLU A 67 -18.51 8.04 15.79
N VAL A 68 -17.86 8.29 14.65
CA VAL A 68 -17.54 7.27 13.68
C VAL A 68 -16.04 7.28 13.44
N MET A 69 -15.55 6.17 12.91
CA MET A 69 -14.19 6.06 12.42
C MET A 69 -14.13 5.65 10.95
N SER A 70 -13.04 6.01 10.29
CA SER A 70 -12.67 5.46 8.99
C SER A 70 -11.17 5.20 8.95
N ILE A 71 -10.79 4.10 8.32
CA ILE A 71 -9.43 3.56 8.36
C ILE A 71 -8.86 3.53 6.94
N LEU A 72 -7.64 4.05 6.79
CA LEU A 72 -6.83 3.94 5.57
C LEU A 72 -5.54 3.18 5.89
N ILE A 73 -5.19 2.20 5.04
CA ILE A 73 -3.95 1.44 5.16
C ILE A 73 -3.03 1.79 3.99
N ARG A 74 -1.78 2.18 4.27
CA ARG A 74 -0.79 2.53 3.23
C ARG A 74 0.54 1.85 3.48
N GLN A 75 1.27 1.55 2.40
CA GLN A 75 2.67 1.14 2.44
C GLN A 75 3.55 2.39 2.35
N ILE A 76 4.34 2.67 3.38
CA ILE A 76 5.24 3.83 3.43
C ILE A 76 6.67 3.36 3.33
N LEU A 77 7.44 4.00 2.45
CA LEU A 77 8.88 3.77 2.38
C LEU A 77 9.54 4.32 3.63
N MET A 78 10.24 3.47 4.37
CA MET A 78 11.10 3.89 5.47
C MET A 78 12.36 4.55 4.92
N GLN A 79 12.74 5.67 5.55
CA GLN A 79 13.93 6.45 5.22
C GLN A 79 15.11 6.04 6.09
#